data_AF-A0A2M8B1T5-F1
#
_entry.id   AF-A0A2M8B1T5-F1
#
_cell.length_a   1.000
_cell.length_b   1.000
_cell.length_c   1.000
_cell.angle_alpha   90.00
_cell.angle_beta   90.00
_cell.angle_gamma   90.00
#
_symmetry.space_group_name_H-M   'P 1'
#
loop_
_entity.id
_entity.type
_entity.pdbx_description
1 polymer ?
#
loop_
_entity_poly.entity_id
_entity_poly.type
_entity_poly.pdbx_seq_one_letter_code
_entity_poly.pdbx_strand_id
1 'polypeptide(L)'
;LILTALGVNETRRRSYSKPVSDDLIAQIERRRPRTRDQLNHIWYGYHNRQPQHYDSTRYHGVNLHNVWYRGTVEFRWFEGTLHAGKVKAYVQLVLAVAAKALNGRAASSRKRSFDPQSARYDFRVFLLHLGLIGDEFKTARKHLIAALPGDSAFKRGRVKPDEQTDPKAEPLTEAGPETRPPAFSGGETGGTQGGAS
;
A
#
# COMPACT_ATOMS: atom_id res chain seq x y z
N LEU A 1 -6.21 4.56 -0.66
CA LEU A 1 -4.73 4.51 -0.53
C LEU A 1 -4.13 5.86 -0.14
N ILE A 2 -4.12 6.89 -1.01
CA ILE A 2 -3.49 8.21 -0.70
C ILE A 2 -4.09 8.87 0.56
N LEU A 3 -5.42 9.00 0.64
CA LEU A 3 -6.07 9.62 1.81
C LEU A 3 -5.77 8.88 3.12
N THR A 4 -5.70 7.55 3.07
CA THR A 4 -5.33 6.71 4.21
C THR A 4 -3.87 6.92 4.60
N ALA A 5 -2.96 6.97 3.63
CA ALA A 5 -1.53 7.16 3.86
C ALA A 5 -1.21 8.51 4.52
N LEU A 6 -1.97 9.54 4.14
CA LEU A 6 -1.84 10.88 4.70
C LEU A 6 -2.58 11.04 6.05
N GLY A 7 -3.30 10.02 6.50
CA GLY A 7 -4.00 10.03 7.79
C GLY A 7 -5.09 11.09 7.86
N VAL A 8 -5.74 11.43 6.73
CA VAL A 8 -6.76 12.47 6.69
C VAL A 8 -7.90 12.12 7.63
N ASN A 9 -8.16 12.99 8.61
CA ASN A 9 -9.25 12.82 9.55
C ASN A 9 -10.59 12.60 8.83
N GLU A 10 -11.40 11.66 9.32
CA GLU A 10 -12.65 11.25 8.68
C GLU A 10 -13.64 12.43 8.52
N THR A 11 -13.71 13.33 9.49
CA THR A 11 -14.53 14.55 9.40
C THR A 11 -14.05 15.45 8.27
N ARG A 12 -12.72 15.65 8.13
CA ARG A 12 -12.17 16.42 7.01
C ARG A 12 -12.44 15.73 5.68
N ARG A 13 -12.30 14.42 5.61
CA ARG A 13 -12.58 13.64 4.40
C ARG A 13 -14.04 13.76 3.97
N ARG A 14 -14.99 13.84 4.90
CA ARG A 14 -16.42 14.02 4.60
C ARG A 14 -16.77 15.44 4.16
N SER A 15 -16.14 16.45 4.76
CA SER A 15 -16.57 17.84 4.57
C SER A 15 -15.67 18.66 3.66
N TYR A 16 -14.35 18.55 3.79
CA TYR A 16 -13.38 19.51 3.25
C TYR A 16 -12.34 18.91 2.28
N SER A 17 -12.16 17.60 2.28
CA SER A 17 -11.23 16.86 1.42
C SER A 17 -11.91 15.61 0.88
N LYS A 18 -13.10 15.78 0.29
CA LYS A 18 -13.87 14.68 -0.29
C LYS A 18 -13.04 13.97 -1.36
N PRO A 19 -13.18 12.64 -1.51
CA PRO A 19 -12.70 11.98 -2.71
C PRO A 19 -13.24 12.67 -3.97
N VAL A 20 -12.49 12.57 -5.06
CA VAL A 20 -12.99 12.98 -6.39
C VAL A 20 -14.24 12.15 -6.69
N SER A 21 -15.32 12.78 -7.13
CA SER A 21 -16.58 12.08 -7.39
C SER A 21 -16.47 11.16 -8.60
N ASP A 22 -17.19 10.04 -8.54
CA ASP A 22 -17.19 9.03 -9.60
C ASP A 22 -17.83 9.61 -10.87
N ASP A 23 -18.87 10.43 -10.70
CA ASP A 23 -19.51 11.15 -11.80
C ASP A 23 -18.55 12.10 -12.51
N LEU A 24 -17.69 12.81 -11.76
CA LEU A 24 -16.70 13.68 -12.36
C LEU A 24 -15.70 12.88 -13.19
N ILE A 25 -15.20 11.77 -12.65
CA ILE A 25 -14.28 10.87 -13.36
C ILE A 25 -14.95 10.34 -14.64
N ALA A 26 -16.17 9.83 -14.54
CA ALA A 26 -16.92 9.30 -15.67
C ALA A 26 -17.17 10.38 -16.75
N GLN A 27 -17.48 11.61 -16.34
CA GLN A 27 -17.66 12.72 -17.29
C GLN A 27 -16.35 13.11 -17.98
N ILE A 28 -15.21 13.11 -17.27
CA ILE A 28 -13.90 13.35 -17.87
C ILE A 28 -13.55 12.25 -18.88
N GLU A 29 -13.78 10.98 -18.54
CA GLU A 29 -13.51 9.85 -19.43
C GLU A 29 -14.37 9.87 -20.69
N ARG A 30 -15.66 10.18 -20.53
CA ARG A 30 -16.62 10.24 -21.63
C ARG A 30 -16.37 11.43 -22.55
N ARG A 31 -16.15 12.62 -21.99
CA ARG A 31 -16.04 13.87 -22.78
C ARG A 31 -14.62 14.19 -23.23
N ARG A 32 -13.59 13.65 -22.56
CA ARG A 32 -12.16 13.88 -22.83
C ARG A 32 -11.83 15.36 -23.09
N PRO A 33 -12.04 16.25 -22.10
CA PRO A 33 -11.88 17.69 -22.30
C PRO A 33 -10.46 18.02 -22.76
N ARG A 34 -10.36 18.86 -23.78
CA ARG A 34 -9.09 19.36 -24.35
C ARG A 34 -8.83 20.83 -24.01
N THR A 35 -9.86 21.53 -23.51
CA THR A 35 -9.77 22.93 -23.13
C THR A 35 -10.13 23.14 -21.67
N ARG A 36 -9.63 24.22 -21.10
CA ARG A 36 -9.96 24.65 -19.74
C ARG A 36 -11.47 24.92 -19.57
N ASP A 37 -12.14 25.39 -20.61
CA ASP A 37 -13.58 25.70 -20.58
C ASP A 37 -14.44 24.43 -20.62
N GLN A 38 -14.02 23.41 -21.38
CA GLN A 38 -14.69 22.10 -21.33
C GLN A 38 -14.56 21.47 -19.95
N LEU A 39 -13.38 21.57 -19.32
CA LEU A 39 -13.17 21.09 -17.96
C LEU A 39 -13.98 21.90 -16.94
N ASN A 40 -14.15 23.21 -17.15
CA ASN A 40 -14.99 24.07 -16.31
C ASN A 40 -16.42 23.56 -16.28
N HIS A 41 -17.00 23.35 -17.46
CA HIS A 41 -18.36 22.82 -17.57
C HIS A 41 -18.51 21.45 -16.90
N ILE A 42 -17.50 20.59 -16.98
CA ILE A 42 -17.53 19.28 -16.33
C ILE A 42 -17.43 19.41 -14.79
N TRP A 43 -16.59 20.31 -14.30
CA TRP A 43 -16.39 20.52 -12.85
C TRP A 43 -17.61 21.12 -12.16
N TYR A 44 -18.23 22.15 -12.76
CA TYR A 44 -19.37 22.85 -12.16
C TYR A 44 -20.73 22.28 -12.60
N GLY A 45 -20.78 21.51 -13.68
CA GLY A 45 -22.03 21.09 -14.34
C GLY A 45 -22.63 22.15 -15.28
N TYR A 46 -22.08 23.36 -15.28
CA TYR A 46 -22.42 24.48 -16.15
C TYR A 46 -21.16 25.33 -16.41
N HIS A 47 -21.21 26.28 -17.34
CA HIS A 47 -20.06 27.14 -17.62
C HIS A 47 -19.96 28.30 -16.62
N ASN A 48 -19.10 28.16 -15.61
CA ASN A 48 -18.84 29.19 -14.61
C ASN A 48 -17.78 30.20 -15.09
N ARG A 49 -18.21 31.43 -15.40
CA ARG A 49 -17.36 32.53 -15.86
C ARG A 49 -16.84 33.42 -14.73
N GLN A 50 -17.46 33.36 -13.55
CA GLN A 50 -17.18 34.24 -12.43
C GLN A 50 -17.03 33.41 -11.16
N PRO A 51 -15.94 32.60 -11.07
CA PRO A 51 -15.70 31.75 -9.92
C PRO A 51 -15.54 32.60 -8.66
N GLN A 52 -16.40 32.38 -7.69
CA GLN A 52 -16.36 33.10 -6.42
C GLN A 52 -15.35 32.48 -5.46
N HIS A 53 -14.96 33.23 -4.42
CA HIS A 53 -14.12 32.64 -3.38
C HIS A 53 -14.83 31.44 -2.75
N TYR A 54 -16.04 31.62 -2.21
CA TYR A 54 -16.81 30.54 -1.62
C TYR A 54 -17.64 29.82 -2.68
N ASP A 55 -17.37 28.53 -2.86
CA ASP A 55 -18.08 27.65 -3.78
C ASP A 55 -18.06 26.22 -3.22
N SER A 56 -19.18 25.51 -3.36
CA SER A 56 -19.36 24.17 -2.80
C SER A 56 -18.50 23.11 -3.50
N THR A 57 -18.13 23.34 -4.76
CA THR A 57 -17.26 22.45 -5.55
C THR A 57 -15.81 22.46 -5.06
N ARG A 58 -15.43 23.36 -4.15
CA ARG A 58 -14.05 23.44 -3.62
C ARG A 58 -13.63 22.26 -2.77
N TYR A 59 -14.57 21.52 -2.20
CA TYR A 59 -14.30 20.65 -1.06
C TYR A 59 -13.88 19.22 -1.43
N HIS A 60 -13.04 19.08 -2.46
CA HIS A 60 -12.42 17.83 -2.87
C HIS A 60 -10.93 17.82 -2.56
N GLY A 61 -10.38 16.62 -2.36
CA GLY A 61 -8.96 16.43 -2.07
C GLY A 61 -8.04 16.97 -3.16
N VAL A 62 -8.48 16.91 -4.42
CA VAL A 62 -7.93 17.71 -5.52
C VAL A 62 -9.01 18.69 -5.92
N ASN A 63 -8.79 19.97 -5.63
CA ASN A 63 -9.72 21.04 -5.92
C ASN A 63 -9.31 21.77 -7.19
N LEU A 64 -10.15 21.64 -8.23
CA LEU A 64 -9.95 22.32 -9.51
C LEU A 64 -10.66 23.68 -9.59
N HIS A 65 -11.56 24.03 -8.66
CA HIS A 65 -12.16 25.37 -8.61
C HIS A 65 -11.10 26.47 -8.63
N ASN A 66 -10.00 26.23 -7.92
CA ASN A 66 -8.90 27.18 -7.79
C ASN A 66 -8.16 27.43 -9.11
N VAL A 67 -8.34 26.58 -10.13
CA VAL A 67 -7.82 26.79 -11.49
C VAL A 67 -8.46 28.02 -12.12
N TRP A 68 -9.76 28.24 -11.91
CA TRP A 68 -10.46 29.40 -12.44
C TRP A 68 -10.46 30.59 -11.49
N TYR A 69 -10.40 30.35 -10.18
CA TYR A 69 -10.36 31.44 -9.17
C TYR A 69 -8.97 32.07 -9.00
N ARG A 70 -7.88 31.26 -8.94
CA ARG A 70 -6.50 31.77 -8.71
C ARG A 70 -5.46 31.24 -9.71
N GLY A 71 -5.85 30.42 -10.69
CA GLY A 71 -4.91 29.86 -11.66
C GLY A 71 -4.06 28.70 -11.13
N THR A 72 -4.44 28.05 -10.03
CA THR A 72 -3.65 26.94 -9.44
C THR A 72 -4.49 25.72 -9.09
N VAL A 73 -3.86 24.54 -9.00
CA VAL A 73 -4.50 23.33 -8.46
C VAL A 73 -4.26 23.27 -6.96
N GLU A 74 -5.32 23.10 -6.17
CA GLU A 74 -5.23 23.01 -4.71
C GLU A 74 -5.36 21.54 -4.26
N PHE A 75 -4.38 21.07 -3.48
CA PHE A 75 -4.41 19.74 -2.84
C PHE A 75 -4.84 19.88 -1.38
N ARG A 76 -6.02 19.37 -1.04
CA ARG A 76 -6.65 19.50 0.29
C ARG A 76 -6.43 18.29 1.19
N TRP A 77 -5.51 17.40 0.81
CA TRP A 77 -5.25 16.15 1.51
C TRP A 77 -4.49 16.31 2.83
N PHE A 78 -3.74 17.39 3.02
CA PHE A 78 -2.79 17.47 4.13
C PHE A 78 -3.42 18.08 5.39
N GLU A 79 -3.02 17.56 6.53
CA GLU A 79 -3.27 18.18 7.83
C GLU A 79 -2.11 19.10 8.21
N GLY A 80 -2.41 20.13 9.01
CA GLY A 80 -1.38 21.04 9.52
C GLY A 80 -0.40 20.29 10.42
N THR A 81 0.89 20.51 10.22
CA THR A 81 1.94 19.90 11.05
C THR A 81 3.17 20.80 11.12
N LEU A 82 3.80 20.84 12.30
CA LEU A 82 5.07 21.55 12.52
C LEU A 82 6.31 20.67 12.24
N HIS A 83 6.10 19.39 11.90
CA HIS A 83 7.20 18.48 11.62
C HIS A 83 7.77 18.75 10.22
N ALA A 84 8.94 19.40 10.14
CA ALA A 84 9.58 19.78 8.88
C ALA A 84 9.71 18.63 7.86
N GLY A 85 10.08 17.43 8.31
CA GLY A 85 10.15 16.23 7.45
C GLY A 85 8.83 15.82 6.79
N LYS A 86 7.69 15.98 7.50
CA LYS A 86 6.35 15.72 6.92
C LYS A 86 5.96 16.79 5.92
N VAL A 87 6.19 18.06 6.24
CA VAL A 87 5.92 19.18 5.33
C VAL A 87 6.70 19.02 4.03
N LYS A 88 8.01 18.72 4.11
CA LYS A 88 8.85 18.43 2.94
C LYS A 88 8.30 17.25 2.13
N ALA A 89 7.91 16.17 2.79
CA ALA A 89 7.36 14.99 2.14
C ALA A 89 6.04 15.30 1.39
N TYR A 90 5.17 16.14 1.97
CA TYR A 90 3.91 16.57 1.35
C TYR A 90 4.15 17.40 0.09
N VAL A 91 5.07 18.37 0.15
CA VAL A 91 5.46 19.18 -1.01
C VAL A 91 6.04 18.30 -2.12
N GLN A 92 6.98 17.40 -1.78
CA GLN A 92 7.56 16.47 -2.75
C GLN A 92 6.52 15.55 -3.39
N LEU A 93 5.53 15.06 -2.61
CA LEU A 93 4.44 14.25 -3.15
C LEU A 93 3.61 15.04 -4.17
N VAL A 94 3.21 16.27 -3.84
CA VAL A 94 2.41 17.12 -4.75
C VAL A 94 3.18 17.41 -6.04
N LEU A 95 4.44 17.80 -5.93
CA LEU A 95 5.28 18.09 -7.09
C LEU A 95 5.46 16.86 -7.98
N ALA A 96 5.67 15.69 -7.38
CA ALA A 96 5.82 14.45 -8.15
C ALA A 96 4.51 14.02 -8.84
N VAL A 97 3.36 14.18 -8.18
CA VAL A 97 2.04 13.95 -8.80
C VAL A 97 1.81 14.91 -9.96
N ALA A 98 2.11 16.20 -9.79
CA ALA A 98 2.00 17.19 -10.86
C ALA A 98 2.95 16.88 -12.03
N ALA A 99 4.21 16.54 -11.76
CA ALA A 99 5.18 16.13 -12.77
C ALA A 99 4.72 14.87 -13.51
N LYS A 100 4.16 13.89 -12.82
CA LYS A 100 3.59 12.68 -13.44
C LYS A 100 2.42 13.00 -14.35
N ALA A 101 1.55 13.93 -13.95
CA ALA A 101 0.41 14.36 -14.76
C ALA A 101 0.83 15.11 -16.02
N LEU A 102 1.82 16.00 -15.93
CA LEU A 102 2.35 16.77 -17.06
C LEU A 102 3.08 15.91 -18.09
N ASN A 103 3.87 14.94 -17.62
CA ASN A 103 4.67 14.06 -18.47
C ASN A 103 3.92 12.80 -18.93
N GLY A 104 2.70 12.58 -18.43
CA GLY A 104 1.91 11.40 -18.72
C GLY A 104 1.29 11.44 -20.11
N ARG A 105 1.41 10.35 -20.87
CA ARG A 105 0.72 10.18 -22.17
C ARG A 105 -0.71 9.66 -22.01
N ALA A 106 -1.00 8.99 -20.91
CA ALA A 106 -2.29 8.40 -20.59
C ALA A 106 -2.49 8.32 -19.08
N ALA A 107 -3.75 8.22 -18.67
CA ALA A 107 -4.15 7.97 -17.29
C ALA A 107 -5.20 6.85 -17.25
N SER A 108 -5.24 6.11 -16.14
CA SER A 108 -6.27 5.11 -15.88
C SER A 108 -7.07 5.54 -14.66
N SER A 109 -8.40 5.55 -14.78
CA SER A 109 -9.33 5.77 -13.67
C SER A 109 -9.52 4.56 -12.78
N ARG A 110 -8.96 3.40 -13.17
CA ARG A 110 -9.21 2.12 -12.49
C ARG A 110 -8.83 2.23 -11.01
N LYS A 111 -9.84 2.19 -10.16
CA LYS A 111 -9.67 2.24 -8.71
C LYS A 111 -9.12 0.90 -8.24
N ARG A 112 -8.07 0.96 -7.43
CA ARG A 112 -7.59 -0.20 -6.68
C ARG A 112 -8.28 -0.24 -5.33
N SER A 113 -8.84 -1.38 -4.97
CA SER A 113 -9.38 -1.62 -3.62
C SER A 113 -8.27 -1.49 -2.58
N PHE A 114 -8.59 -0.87 -1.45
CA PHE A 114 -7.64 -0.80 -0.34
C PHE A 114 -7.59 -2.16 0.36
N ASP A 115 -6.39 -2.71 0.47
CA ASP A 115 -6.12 -3.94 1.21
C ASP A 115 -5.10 -3.63 2.32
N PRO A 116 -5.47 -3.75 3.61
CA PRO A 116 -4.58 -3.50 4.73
C PRO A 116 -3.30 -4.34 4.73
N GLN A 117 -3.32 -5.57 4.19
CA GLN A 117 -2.16 -6.45 4.18
C GLN A 117 -1.07 -5.95 3.23
N SER A 118 -1.48 -5.35 2.10
CA SER A 118 -0.58 -4.89 1.05
C SER A 118 -0.43 -3.37 0.96
N ALA A 119 -1.18 -2.59 1.76
CA ALA A 119 -1.26 -1.13 1.66
C ALA A 119 0.12 -0.44 1.65
N ARG A 120 1.00 -0.82 2.58
CA ARG A 120 2.37 -0.27 2.68
C ARG A 120 3.22 -0.59 1.43
N TYR A 121 3.16 -1.82 0.92
CA TYR A 121 3.83 -2.25 -0.32
C TYR A 121 3.28 -1.49 -1.54
N ASP A 122 1.97 -1.46 -1.69
CA ASP A 122 1.29 -0.81 -2.81
C ASP A 122 1.59 0.69 -2.89
N PHE A 123 1.65 1.36 -1.73
CA PHE A 123 2.00 2.77 -1.69
C PHE A 123 3.47 3.01 -2.00
N ARG A 124 4.39 2.14 -1.54
CA ARG A 124 5.80 2.20 -1.95
C ARG A 124 5.93 2.12 -3.47
N VAL A 125 5.27 1.15 -4.11
CA VAL A 125 5.29 1.00 -5.57
C VAL A 125 4.69 2.24 -6.26
N PHE A 126 3.64 2.84 -5.70
CA PHE A 126 3.11 4.11 -6.18
C PHE A 126 4.14 5.24 -6.14
N LEU A 127 4.87 5.40 -5.03
CA LEU A 127 5.93 6.42 -4.92
C LEU A 127 7.07 6.18 -5.91
N LEU A 128 7.42 4.92 -6.21
CA LEU A 128 8.39 4.59 -7.26
C LEU A 128 7.90 5.03 -8.64
N HIS A 129 6.63 4.79 -8.98
CA HIS A 129 6.05 5.24 -10.25
C HIS A 129 5.92 6.76 -10.39
N LEU A 130 5.94 7.49 -9.27
CA LEU A 130 6.02 8.94 -9.22
C LEU A 130 7.47 9.46 -9.33
N GLY A 131 8.48 8.58 -9.30
CA GLY A 131 9.88 8.96 -9.41
C GLY A 131 10.54 9.40 -8.10
N LEU A 132 9.95 9.11 -6.93
CA LEU A 132 10.57 9.42 -5.63
C LEU A 132 11.64 8.37 -5.28
N ILE A 133 12.68 8.27 -6.10
CA ILE A 133 13.77 7.29 -6.04
C ILE A 133 15.07 8.02 -5.68
N GLY A 134 15.94 7.40 -4.88
CA GLY A 134 17.18 8.03 -4.41
C GLY A 134 17.14 8.46 -2.95
N ASP A 135 18.26 8.98 -2.46
CA ASP A 135 18.46 9.35 -1.06
C ASP A 135 17.76 10.66 -0.69
N GLU A 136 17.62 11.58 -1.64
CA GLU A 136 16.93 12.87 -1.47
C GLU A 136 15.44 12.71 -1.14
N PHE A 137 14.83 11.57 -1.51
CA PHE A 137 13.45 11.21 -1.19
C PHE A 137 13.34 10.18 -0.06
N LYS A 138 14.44 9.74 0.56
CA LYS A 138 14.43 8.74 1.64
C LYS A 138 13.51 9.16 2.79
N THR A 139 13.63 10.41 3.22
CA THR A 139 12.79 10.99 4.28
C THR A 139 11.32 11.10 3.84
N ALA A 140 11.05 11.44 2.58
CA ALA A 140 9.69 11.50 2.06
C ALA A 140 9.02 10.13 2.06
N ARG A 141 9.69 9.11 1.50
CA ARG A 141 9.19 7.73 1.51
C ARG A 141 8.91 7.24 2.93
N LYS A 142 9.81 7.53 3.89
CA LYS A 142 9.62 7.19 5.30
C LYS A 142 8.33 7.78 5.86
N HIS A 143 8.12 9.09 5.72
CA HIS A 143 6.94 9.76 6.27
C HIS A 143 5.63 9.37 5.58
N LEU A 144 5.65 9.22 4.25
CA LEU A 144 4.48 8.93 3.43
C LEU A 144 3.94 7.51 3.63
N ILE A 145 4.80 6.57 4.03
CA ILE A 145 4.43 5.16 4.23
C ILE A 145 4.18 4.81 5.72
N ALA A 146 4.65 5.66 6.65
CA ALA A 146 4.67 5.36 8.08
C ALA A 146 3.30 4.92 8.64
N ALA A 147 2.21 5.59 8.23
CA ALA A 147 0.86 5.34 8.73
C ALA A 147 0.16 4.13 8.09
N LEU A 148 0.74 3.51 7.05
CA LEU A 148 0.12 2.40 6.34
C LEU A 148 0.45 1.05 6.98
N PRO A 149 -0.54 0.15 7.15
CA PRO A 149 -0.32 -1.21 7.63
C PRO A 149 0.36 -2.10 6.58
N GLY A 150 0.89 -3.23 7.03
CA GLY A 150 1.59 -4.22 6.19
C GLY A 150 3.10 -4.02 6.11
N ASP A 151 3.72 -4.78 5.21
CA ASP A 151 5.16 -4.75 4.94
C ASP A 151 5.46 -3.95 3.66
N SER A 152 6.65 -3.34 3.56
CA SER A 152 7.03 -2.53 2.40
C SER A 152 7.77 -3.30 1.32
N ALA A 153 8.36 -4.44 1.67
CA ALA A 153 9.08 -5.34 0.78
C ALA A 153 8.20 -6.50 0.29
N PHE A 154 7.33 -7.03 1.15
CA PHE A 154 6.49 -8.19 0.84
C PHE A 154 5.00 -7.86 0.80
N LYS A 155 4.36 -8.07 -0.36
CA LYS A 155 2.95 -7.74 -0.58
C LYS A 155 1.97 -8.50 0.32
N ARG A 156 2.28 -9.75 0.67
CA ARG A 156 1.44 -10.63 1.52
C ARG A 156 2.07 -10.87 2.90
N GLY A 157 2.98 -9.99 3.32
CA GLY A 157 3.83 -10.23 4.50
C GLY A 157 4.94 -11.23 4.23
N ARG A 158 5.82 -11.42 5.22
CA ARG A 158 6.87 -12.46 5.15
C ARG A 158 6.20 -13.82 5.26
N VAL A 159 6.55 -14.72 4.34
CA VAL A 159 6.31 -16.15 4.54
C VAL A 159 7.10 -16.50 5.80
N LYS A 160 6.40 -16.89 6.87
CA LYS A 160 7.07 -17.55 7.99
C LYS A 160 7.58 -18.87 7.41
N PRO A 161 8.87 -19.22 7.56
CA PRO A 161 9.29 -20.60 7.34
C PRO A 161 8.31 -21.47 8.13
N ASP A 162 7.72 -22.49 7.50
CA ASP A 162 6.85 -23.42 8.20
C ASP A 162 7.52 -23.80 9.52
N GLU A 163 6.77 -23.79 10.62
CA GLU A 163 7.08 -24.69 11.71
C GLU A 163 7.10 -26.07 11.05
N GLN A 164 8.30 -26.55 10.73
CA GLN A 164 8.56 -27.94 10.50
C GLN A 164 8.03 -28.63 11.76
N THR A 165 6.81 -29.14 11.69
CA THR A 165 6.32 -30.13 12.64
C THR A 165 7.29 -31.29 12.49
N ASP A 166 8.25 -31.37 13.42
CA ASP A 166 9.09 -32.54 13.58
C ASP A 166 8.16 -33.77 13.56
N PRO A 167 8.49 -34.83 12.81
CA PRO A 167 7.71 -36.05 12.87
C PRO A 167 7.68 -36.50 14.34
N LYS A 168 6.48 -36.50 14.89
CA LYS A 168 6.15 -36.90 16.26
C LYS A 168 6.86 -38.23 16.55
N ALA A 169 7.90 -38.19 17.38
CA ALA A 169 8.56 -39.38 17.87
C ALA A 169 7.50 -40.27 18.52
N GLU A 170 7.36 -41.50 18.03
CA GLU A 170 6.51 -42.50 18.66
C GLU A 170 6.98 -42.73 20.10
N PRO A 171 6.08 -42.79 21.09
CA PRO A 171 6.47 -43.05 22.46
C PRO A 171 7.02 -44.48 22.55
N LEU A 172 8.24 -44.61 23.12
CA LEU A 172 8.77 -45.89 23.56
C LEU A 172 7.74 -46.52 24.51
N THR A 173 7.19 -47.66 24.10
CA THR A 173 6.35 -48.51 24.93
C THR A 173 7.20 -49.10 26.06
N GLU A 174 6.75 -48.89 27.29
CA GLU A 174 7.33 -49.43 28.50
C GLU A 174 7.41 -50.97 28.46
N ALA A 175 8.54 -51.48 28.95
CA ALA A 175 8.80 -52.90 29.10
C ALA A 175 7.83 -53.53 30.14
N GLY A 176 6.96 -54.42 29.67
CA GLY A 176 6.20 -55.36 30.50
C GLY A 176 6.99 -56.65 30.77
N PRO A 177 6.66 -57.40 31.85
CA PRO A 177 7.60 -58.26 32.56
C PRO A 177 7.89 -59.60 31.87
N GLU A 178 9.09 -60.10 32.17
CA GLU A 178 9.66 -61.39 31.80
C GLU A 178 8.65 -62.55 31.87
N THR A 179 8.52 -63.27 30.75
CA THR A 179 8.08 -64.67 30.76
C THR A 179 9.22 -65.51 30.22
N ARG A 180 9.74 -66.40 31.09
CA ARG A 180 10.81 -67.35 30.77
C ARG A 180 10.42 -68.25 29.59
N PRO A 181 11.31 -68.51 28.62
CA PRO A 181 11.08 -69.55 27.63
C PRO A 181 11.37 -70.94 28.22
N PRO A 182 10.61 -72.00 27.84
CA PRO A 182 10.99 -73.36 28.16
C PRO A 182 12.17 -73.84 27.28
N ALA A 183 12.96 -74.73 27.87
CA ALA A 183 14.21 -75.26 27.37
C ALA A 183 14.09 -75.95 26.00
N PHE A 184 15.07 -75.71 25.13
CA PHE A 184 15.41 -76.62 24.04
C PHE A 184 16.94 -76.77 23.95
N SER A 185 17.38 -78.02 23.86
CA SER A 185 18.76 -78.49 23.93
C SER A 185 19.43 -78.56 22.56
N GLY A 186 20.76 -78.38 22.55
CA GLY A 186 21.68 -78.77 21.48
C GLY A 186 22.00 -77.62 20.51
N GLY A 187 23.24 -77.36 20.10
CA GLY A 187 24.52 -78.01 20.30
C GLY A 187 25.53 -77.33 19.35
N GLU A 188 26.80 -77.32 19.77
CA GLU A 188 28.02 -77.22 18.96
C GLU A 188 28.38 -75.88 18.28
N THR A 189 29.48 -75.25 18.74
CA THR A 189 30.80 -75.05 18.05
C THR A 189 30.73 -74.08 16.87
N GLY A 190 31.52 -73.01 16.71
CA GLY A 190 32.93 -72.75 16.98
C GLY A 190 33.41 -71.84 15.83
N GLY A 191 34.48 -71.04 16.03
CA GLY A 191 35.11 -70.26 14.94
C GLY A 191 35.04 -68.73 15.11
N THR A 192 35.97 -68.04 15.76
CA THR A 192 37.32 -67.62 15.29
C THR A 192 37.31 -66.29 14.51
N GLN A 193 37.82 -65.26 15.21
CA GLN A 193 38.78 -64.20 14.84
C GLN A 193 38.72 -63.41 13.52
N GLY A 194 39.10 -62.13 13.69
CA GLY A 194 39.81 -61.30 12.72
C GLY A 194 38.87 -60.33 12.00
N GLY A 195 39.13 -59.03 11.92
CA GLY A 195 40.37 -58.27 11.96
C GLY A 195 40.13 -57.08 11.02
N ALA A 196 40.21 -55.87 11.54
CA ALA A 196 41.16 -54.85 11.12
C ALA A 196 40.77 -54.05 9.85
N SER A 197 40.78 -52.72 10.08
CA SER A 197 40.98 -51.60 9.15
C SER A 197 39.77 -51.11 8.34
#